data_AF-A0A0B1SXX8-F1
#
_entry.id   AF-A0A0B1SXX8-F1
#
_cell.length_a   1.000
_cell.length_b   1.000
_cell.length_c   1.000
_cell.angle_alpha   90.00
_cell.angle_beta   90.00
_cell.angle_gamma   90.00
#
_symmetry.space_group_name_H-M   'P 1'
#
loop_
_entity.id
_entity.type
_entity.pdbx_description
1 polymer ?
#
loop_
_entity_poly.entity_id
_entity_poly.type
_entity_poly.pdbx_seq_one_letter_code
_entity_poly.pdbx_strand_id
1 'polypeptide(L)'
;MVHLFEWKWTDIAKECEDFLQYYGYGAVQTSPPNEHITLTQNNDVPWWVRYQPVSYKLISRSGNEEQFIDMVNRCNNVGVR
;
A
#
# COMPACT_ATOMS: atom_id res chain seq x y z
N MET A 1 0.86 -3.36 15.04
CA MET A 1 1.04 -3.38 13.58
C MET A 1 -0.25 -3.89 12.95
N VAL A 2 -0.69 -3.30 11.84
CA VAL A 2 -1.90 -3.71 11.09
C VAL A 2 -1.54 -4.00 9.64
N HIS A 3 -2.19 -4.99 9.03
CA HIS A 3 -2.03 -5.28 7.61
C HIS A 3 -3.21 -4.70 6.83
N LEU A 4 -2.97 -3.61 6.08
CA LEU A 4 -3.96 -2.97 5.21
C LEU A 4 -3.92 -3.60 3.82
N PHE A 5 -4.42 -4.82 3.76
CA PHE A 5 -4.32 -5.69 2.57
C PHE A 5 -5.06 -5.10 1.36
N GLU A 6 -4.33 -4.90 0.26
CA GLU A 6 -4.81 -4.37 -1.03
C GLU A 6 -5.27 -2.90 -1.01
N TRP A 7 -4.96 -2.15 0.05
CA TRP A 7 -5.29 -0.72 0.11
C TRP A 7 -4.43 0.10 -0.85
N LYS A 8 -5.00 1.21 -1.35
CA LYS A 8 -4.24 2.21 -2.11
C LYS A 8 -3.38 3.05 -1.18
N TRP A 9 -2.25 3.52 -1.66
CA TRP A 9 -1.31 4.32 -0.85
C TRP A 9 -1.93 5.63 -0.36
N THR A 10 -2.78 6.25 -1.18
CA THR A 10 -3.54 7.45 -0.79
C THR A 10 -4.51 7.20 0.36
N ASP A 11 -5.06 5.99 0.47
CA ASP A 11 -6.01 5.63 1.52
C ASP A 11 -5.26 5.27 2.81
N ILE A 12 -4.13 4.55 2.71
CA ILE A 12 -3.24 4.31 3.86
C ILE A 12 -2.72 5.61 4.45
N ALA A 13 -2.31 6.57 3.60
CA ALA A 13 -1.82 7.87 4.07
C ALA A 13 -2.87 8.62 4.90
N LYS A 14 -4.14 8.61 4.46
CA LYS A 14 -5.26 9.17 5.22
C LYS A 14 -5.53 8.38 6.49
N GLU A 15 -5.53 7.05 6.41
CA GLU A 15 -5.76 6.19 7.57
C GLU A 15 -4.71 6.40 8.68
N CYS A 16 -3.45 6.64 8.30
CA CYS A 16 -2.38 7.04 9.22
C CYS A 16 -2.74 8.32 10.00
N GLU A 17 -3.22 9.35 9.30
CA GLU A 17 -3.52 10.66 9.85
C GLU A 17 -4.87 10.72 10.58
N ASP A 18 -5.90 10.08 10.04
CA ASP A 18 -7.27 10.25 10.53
C ASP A 18 -7.62 9.25 11.65
N PHE A 19 -6.92 8.10 11.69
CA PHE A 19 -7.25 7.01 12.60
C PHE A 19 -6.03 6.46 13.33
N LEU A 20 -5.08 5.82 12.62
CA LEU A 20 -4.06 4.97 13.23
C LEU A 20 -3.21 5.69 14.27
N GLN A 21 -2.85 6.96 14.03
CA GLN A 21 -2.08 7.76 14.99
C GLN A 21 -2.79 7.92 16.34
N TYR A 22 -4.13 8.04 16.34
CA TYR A 22 -4.92 8.29 17.56
C TYR A 22 -5.19 7.02 18.36
N TYR A 23 -5.07 5.84 17.73
CA TYR A 23 -5.36 4.55 18.36
C TYR A 23 -4.10 3.73 18.68
N GLY A 24 -2.90 4.34 18.61
CA GLY A 24 -1.66 3.72 19.07
C GLY A 24 -1.10 2.62 18.17
N TYR A 25 -1.45 2.61 16.88
CA TYR A 25 -0.85 1.68 15.91
C TYR A 25 0.58 2.12 15.58
N GLY A 26 1.55 1.24 15.80
CA GLY A 26 2.96 1.56 15.51
C GLY A 26 3.42 1.33 14.06
N ALA A 27 2.70 0.54 13.27
CA ALA A 27 3.11 0.21 11.90
C ALA A 27 1.97 -0.33 11.02
N VAL A 28 2.09 -0.14 9.72
CA VAL A 28 1.27 -0.67 8.63
C VAL A 28 2.12 -1.59 7.75
N GLN A 29 1.67 -2.83 7.58
CA GLN A 29 2.15 -3.68 6.50
C GLN A 29 1.32 -3.39 5.24
N THR A 30 1.99 -3.10 4.13
CA THR A 30 1.38 -2.90 2.82
C THR A 30 1.43 -4.16 1.97
N SER A 31 0.57 -4.25 0.95
CA SER A 31 0.74 -5.23 -0.13
C SER A 31 2.00 -4.93 -0.97
N PRO A 32 2.54 -5.90 -1.75
CA PRO A 32 3.76 -5.69 -2.54
C PRO A 32 3.70 -4.42 -3.42
N PRO A 33 4.63 -3.45 -3.25
CA PRO A 33 4.58 -2.16 -3.94
C PRO A 33 5.23 -2.18 -5.33
N ASN A 34 6.01 -3.22 -5.62
CA ASN A 34 6.71 -3.36 -6.88
C ASN A 34 5.77 -3.78 -8.03
N GLU A 35 6.23 -3.54 -9.25
CA GLU A 35 5.53 -3.96 -10.48
C GLU A 35 5.33 -5.47 -10.50
N HIS A 36 4.11 -5.87 -10.83
CA HIS A 36 3.66 -7.25 -10.89
C HIS A 36 2.85 -7.49 -12.16
N ILE A 37 2.61 -8.76 -12.49
CA ILE A 37 1.82 -9.09 -13.67
C ILE A 37 0.41 -8.50 -13.56
N THR A 38 -0.20 -8.23 -14.70
CA THR A 38 -1.63 -7.93 -14.78
C THR A 38 -2.33 -9.12 -15.42
N LEU A 39 -3.25 -9.74 -14.68
CA LEU A 39 -4.07 -10.85 -15.16
C LEU A 39 -5.51 -10.62 -14.72
N THR A 40 -6.43 -10.67 -15.69
CA THR A 40 -7.86 -10.64 -15.41
C THR A 40 -8.41 -12.07 -15.51
N GLN A 41 -9.04 -12.54 -14.44
CA GLN A 41 -9.71 -13.83 -14.36
C GLN A 41 -11.14 -13.61 -13.85
N ASN A 42 -12.15 -14.18 -14.52
CA ASN A 42 -13.56 -14.05 -14.12
C ASN A 42 -14.03 -12.59 -13.94
N ASN A 43 -13.59 -11.69 -14.82
CA ASN A 43 -13.87 -10.24 -14.74
C ASN A 43 -13.32 -9.52 -13.50
N ASP A 44 -12.33 -10.11 -12.81
CA ASP A 44 -11.63 -9.49 -11.68
C ASP A 44 -10.11 -9.68 -11.80
N VAL A 45 -9.35 -8.90 -11.04
CA VAL A 45 -7.89 -9.04 -10.89
C VAL A 45 -7.61 -9.74 -9.57
N PRO A 46 -7.17 -11.01 -9.56
CA PRO A 46 -6.93 -11.74 -8.33
C PRO A 46 -5.83 -11.08 -7.48
N TRP A 47 -5.98 -11.09 -6.15
CA TRP A 47 -5.00 -10.49 -5.24
C TRP A 47 -3.58 -11.09 -5.36
N TRP A 48 -3.51 -12.39 -5.69
CA TRP A 48 -2.24 -13.12 -5.72
C TRP A 48 -1.34 -12.67 -6.88
N VAL A 49 -1.85 -11.91 -7.86
CA VAL A 49 -1.02 -11.39 -8.97
C VAL A 49 0.12 -10.51 -8.46
N ARG A 50 -0.06 -9.85 -7.30
CA ARG A 50 0.96 -9.00 -6.67
C ARG A 50 2.20 -9.76 -6.21
N TYR A 51 2.11 -11.08 -6.08
CA TYR A 51 3.21 -11.96 -5.68
C TYR A 51 3.94 -12.57 -6.88
N GLN A 52 3.61 -12.14 -8.11
CA GLN A 52 4.33 -12.48 -9.33
C GLN A 52 5.04 -11.22 -9.86
N PRO A 53 6.24 -10.89 -9.34
CA PRO A 53 6.95 -9.65 -9.66
C PRO A 53 7.43 -9.63 -11.10
N VAL A 54 7.36 -8.45 -11.73
CA VAL A 54 7.87 -8.18 -13.09
C VAL A 54 9.12 -7.32 -13.04
N SER A 55 9.13 -6.31 -12.16
CA SER A 55 10.30 -5.46 -11.92
C SER A 55 10.26 -4.90 -10.49
N TYR A 56 11.30 -4.14 -10.11
CA TYR A 56 11.38 -3.45 -8.82
C TYR A 56 10.87 -2.00 -8.87
N LYS A 57 10.29 -1.56 -9.99
CA LYS A 57 9.65 -0.24 -10.06
C LYS A 57 8.50 -0.17 -9.07
N LEU A 58 8.36 0.94 -8.35
CA LEU A 58 7.28 1.16 -7.39
C LEU A 58 5.99 1.60 -8.09
N ILE A 59 5.48 0.74 -8.97
CA ILE A 59 4.23 0.93 -9.68
C ILE A 59 3.40 -0.34 -9.51
N SER A 60 2.27 -0.24 -8.82
CA SER A 60 1.42 -1.41 -8.51
C SER A 60 -0.06 -1.04 -8.57
N ARG A 61 -0.94 -2.02 -8.33
CA ARG A 61 -2.39 -1.80 -8.19
C ARG A 61 -2.74 -0.72 -7.15
N SER A 62 -1.89 -0.52 -6.14
CA SER A 62 -2.12 0.46 -5.06
C SER A 62 -1.73 1.90 -5.42
N GLY A 63 -0.93 2.12 -6.47
CA GLY A 63 -0.45 3.45 -6.84
C GLY A 63 0.92 3.46 -7.53
N ASN A 64 1.42 4.67 -7.81
CA ASN A 64 2.74 4.92 -8.36
C ASN A 64 3.77 5.27 -7.26
N GLU A 65 5.01 5.53 -7.67
CA GLU A 65 6.13 5.80 -6.78
C GLU A 65 5.93 7.08 -5.96
N GLU A 66 5.43 8.15 -6.58
CA GLU A 66 5.13 9.41 -5.91
C GLU A 66 4.11 9.22 -4.78
N GLN A 67 3.04 8.45 -5.03
CA GLN A 67 2.02 8.13 -4.03
C GLN A 67 2.56 7.25 -2.90
N PHE A 68 3.48 6.33 -3.21
CA PHE A 68 4.12 5.51 -2.18
C PHE A 68 5.02 6.37 -1.28
N ILE A 69 5.81 7.26 -1.86
CA ILE A 69 6.64 8.22 -1.11
C ILE A 69 5.78 9.14 -0.25
N ASP A 70 4.68 9.69 -0.79
CA ASP A 70 3.75 10.53 -0.05
C ASP A 70 3.17 9.80 1.17
N MET A 71 2.70 8.57 0.97
CA MET A 71 2.18 7.72 2.05
C MET A 71 3.23 7.48 3.14
N VAL A 72 4.45 7.07 2.77
CA VAL A 72 5.54 6.84 3.72
C VAL A 72 5.85 8.11 4.51
N ASN A 73 5.95 9.27 3.86
CA ASN A 73 6.24 10.53 4.52
C ASN A 73 5.13 10.93 5.50
N ARG A 74 3.87 10.86 5.07
CA ARG A 74 2.70 11.24 5.89
C ARG A 74 2.52 10.34 7.09
N CYS A 75 2.61 9.01 6.91
CA CYS A 75 2.58 8.06 8.03
C CYS A 75 3.74 8.29 9.01
N ASN A 76 4.96 8.49 8.50
CA ASN A 76 6.12 8.74 9.36
C ASN A 76 6.01 10.03 10.18
N ASN A 77 5.41 11.09 9.62
CA ASN A 77 5.20 12.38 10.30
C ASN A 77 4.25 12.26 11.50
N VAL A 78 3.32 11.31 11.48
CA VAL A 78 2.39 11.02 12.59
C VAL A 78 2.84 9.83 13.45
N GLY A 79 4.07 9.34 13.26
CA GLY A 79 4.66 8.28 14.09
C GLY A 79 4.20 6.86 13.75
N VAL A 80 3.53 6.65 12.62
CA VAL A 80 3.13 5.33 12.11
C VAL A 80 4.15 4.87 11.08
N ARG A 81 4.67 3.64 11.20
CA ARG A 81 5.67 3.06 10.28
C ARG A 81 5.09 2.26 9.13
#